data_AF-A0A850LU01-F1
#
_entry.id   AF-A0A850LU01-F1
#
_cell.length_a   1.000
_cell.length_b   1.000
_cell.length_c   1.000
_cell.angle_alpha   90.00
_cell.angle_beta   90.00
_cell.angle_gamma   90.00
#
_symmetry.space_group_name_H-M   'P 1'
#
loop_
_entity.id
_entity.type
_entity.pdbx_description
1 polymer ?
#
loop_
_entity_poly.entity_id
_entity_poly.type
_entity_poly.pdbx_seq_one_letter_code
_entity_poly.pdbx_strand_id
1 'polypeptide(L)' 'MSTKSTMTELILEKRTAVSDLLAELNLESSYFAVLIDGRTVSLDHMINEGEKVIILPKIAGG' A
#
# COMPACT_ATOMS: atom_id res chain seq x y z
N MET A 1 -7.97 -23.56 2.95
CA MET A 1 -8.47 -22.22 2.60
C MET A 1 -7.27 -21.44 2.09
N SER A 2 -7.07 -21.38 0.77
CA SER A 2 -5.87 -20.81 0.16
C SER A 2 -5.86 -19.29 0.37
N THR A 3 -4.98 -18.78 1.22
CA THR A 3 -4.73 -17.35 1.39
C THR A 3 -4.16 -16.82 0.07
N LYS A 4 -5.02 -16.23 -0.75
CA LYS A 4 -4.64 -15.62 -2.02
C LYS A 4 -3.97 -14.29 -1.69
N SER A 5 -2.64 -14.31 -1.49
CA SER A 5 -1.80 -13.10 -1.40
C SER A 5 -1.97 -12.32 -2.71
N THR A 6 -2.92 -11.40 -2.75
CA THR A 6 -3.28 -10.67 -3.95
C THR A 6 -2.59 -9.32 -3.88
N MET A 7 -1.75 -9.03 -4.87
CA MET A 7 -1.16 -7.72 -5.07
C MET A 7 -2.23 -6.76 -5.55
N THR A 8 -2.32 -5.58 -4.94
CA THR A 8 -3.21 -4.51 -5.38
C THR A 8 -2.37 -3.39 -6.00
N GLU A 9 -2.70 -3.02 -7.23
CA GLU A 9 -2.12 -1.86 -7.93
C GLU A 9 -3.22 -0.83 -8.15
N LEU A 10 -2.93 0.44 -7.83
CA LEU A 10 -3.87 1.55 -8.02
C LEU A 10 -3.12 2.83 -8.36
N ILE A 11 -3.82 3.71 -9.10
CA ILE A 11 -3.37 5.07 -9.43
C ILE A 11 -4.28 6.02 -8.67
N LEU A 12 -3.71 6.99 -7.96
CA LEU A 12 -4.47 7.95 -7.17
C LEU A 12 -4.78 9.21 -7.98
N GLU A 13 -6.03 9.65 -7.86
CA GLU A 13 -6.54 10.91 -8.46
C GLU A 13 -6.46 12.09 -7.48
N LYS A 14 -6.08 11.85 -6.22
CA LYS A 14 -5.93 12.86 -5.19
C LYS A 14 -4.67 12.62 -4.36
N ARG A 15 -4.10 13.72 -3.86
CA ARG A 15 -3.01 13.67 -2.89
C ARG A 15 -3.53 13.10 -1.56
N THR A 16 -2.88 12.06 -1.03
CA THR A 16 -3.27 11.43 0.24
C THR A 16 -2.05 10.91 1.00
N ALA A 17 -2.15 10.73 2.31
CA ALA A 17 -1.10 10.04 3.07
C ALA A 17 -1.24 8.51 2.90
N VAL A 18 -0.11 7.79 2.96
CA VAL A 18 -0.12 6.31 2.92
C VAL A 18 -0.99 5.74 4.06
N SER A 19 -0.96 6.34 5.26
CA SER A 19 -1.81 5.96 6.38
C SER A 19 -3.30 6.05 6.05
N ASP A 20 -3.69 7.13 5.39
CA ASP A 20 -5.09 7.42 5.08
C ASP A 20 -5.59 6.48 3.98
N LEU A 21 -4.76 6.21 2.96
CA LEU A 21 -5.04 5.21 1.94
C LEU A 21 -5.26 3.82 2.54
N LEU A 22 -4.39 3.39 3.44
CA LEU A 22 -4.52 2.09 4.10
C LEU A 22 -5.79 2.02 4.96
N ALA A 23 -6.12 3.10 5.67
CA ALA A 23 -7.35 3.19 6.44
C ALA A 23 -8.61 3.15 5.56
N GLU A 24 -8.62 3.87 4.43
CA GLU A 24 -9.71 3.85 3.43
C GLU A 24 -9.95 2.43 2.87
N LEU A 25 -8.87 1.66 2.67
CA LEU A 25 -8.93 0.28 2.18
C LEU A 25 -9.12 -0.76 3.29
N ASN A 26 -9.23 -0.33 4.55
CA ASN A 26 -9.29 -1.20 5.73
C ASN A 26 -8.13 -2.21 5.80
N LEU A 27 -6.94 -1.76 5.46
CA LEU A 27 -5.70 -2.53 5.48
C LEU A 27 -4.83 -2.12 6.66
N GLU A 28 -4.40 -3.09 7.46
CA GLU A 28 -3.51 -2.82 8.58
C GLU A 28 -2.04 -2.77 8.14
N SER A 29 -1.36 -1.66 8.44
CA SER A 29 0.06 -1.43 8.09
C SER A 29 1.04 -2.44 8.69
N SER A 30 0.63 -3.17 9.74
CA SER A 30 1.37 -4.29 10.32
C SER A 30 1.52 -5.46 9.34
N TYR A 31 0.51 -5.70 8.50
CA TYR A 31 0.45 -6.81 7.55
C TYR A 31 0.77 -6.41 6.11
N PHE A 32 0.86 -5.12 5.79
CA PHE A 32 1.06 -4.65 4.42
C PHE A 32 2.26 -3.69 4.30
N ALA A 33 2.96 -3.78 3.18
CA ALA A 33 3.98 -2.83 2.73
C ALA A 33 3.43 -2.06 1.53
N VAL A 34 3.72 -0.77 1.47
CA VAL A 34 3.30 0.12 0.38
C VAL A 34 4.53 0.56 -0.39
N LEU A 35 4.48 0.40 -1.71
CA LEU A 35 5.51 0.82 -2.64
C LEU A 35 4.93 1.91 -3.54
N ILE A 36 5.70 2.98 -3.73
CA ILE A 36 5.40 4.06 -4.66
C ILE A 36 6.53 4.12 -5.66
N ASP A 37 6.21 4.01 -6.95
CA ASP A 37 7.19 3.93 -8.05
C ASP A 37 8.30 2.90 -7.79
N GLY A 38 7.92 1.78 -7.16
CA GLY A 38 8.82 0.66 -6.83
C GLY A 38 9.66 0.84 -5.57
N ARG A 39 9.46 1.90 -4.77
CA ARG A 39 10.17 2.15 -3.52
C ARG A 39 9.24 2.02 -2.31
N THR A 40 9.68 1.30 -1.27
CA THR A 40 8.96 1.26 0.00
C THR A 40 8.99 2.64 0.66
N VAL A 41 7.83 3.10 1.11
CA VAL A 41 7.67 4.38 1.78
C VAL A 41 7.10 4.21 3.18
N SER A 42 7.24 5.24 4.00
CA SER A 42 6.67 5.31 5.35
C SER A 42 5.19 5.70 5.32
N LEU A 43 4.49 5.51 6.45
CA LEU A 43 3.04 5.77 6.55
C LEU A 43 2.67 7.26 6.45
N ASP A 44 3.61 8.14 6.81
CA ASP A 44 3.49 9.59 6.71
C ASP A 44 3.86 10.14 5.32
N HIS A 45 4.31 9.26 4.40
CA HIS A 45 4.60 9.68 3.05
C HIS A 45 3.32 10.15 2.33
N MET A 46 3.42 11.30 1.67
CA MET A 46 2.34 11.86 0.86
C MET A 46 2.44 11.34 -0.55
N ILE A 47 1.41 10.63 -1.00
CA ILE A 47 1.28 10.14 -2.36
C ILE A 47 0.70 11.26 -3.22
N ASN A 48 1.38 11.58 -4.32
CA ASN A 48 0.92 12.57 -5.29
C ASN A 48 0.01 11.93 -6.35
N GLU A 49 -0.72 12.78 -7.05
CA GLU A 49 -1.55 12.36 -8.17
C GLU A 49 -0.71 11.72 -9.28
N GLY A 50 -1.18 10.61 -9.84
CA GLY A 50 -0.51 9.91 -10.93
C GLY A 50 0.66 9.00 -10.53
N GLU A 51 1.05 8.98 -9.25
CA GLU A 51 2.06 8.04 -8.76
C GLU A 51 1.49 6.61 -8.72
N LYS A 52 2.33 5.63 -9.07
CA LYS A 52 1.93 4.22 -9.07
C LYS A 52 2.09 3.64 -7.67
N VAL A 53 0.97 3.20 -7.09
CA VAL A 53 0.95 2.60 -5.75
C VAL A 53 0.76 1.09 -5.86
N ILE A 54 1.65 0.34 -5.20
CA ILE A 54 1.57 -1.11 -5.06
C ILE A 54 1.48 -1.45 -3.58
N ILE A 55 0.47 -2.23 -3.20
CA ILE A 55 0.29 -2.72 -1.83
C ILE A 55 0.55 -4.22 -1.81
N LEU A 56 1.51 -4.65 -1.00
CA LEU A 56 1.92 -6.04 -0.86
C LEU A 56 1.71 -6.54 0.57
N PRO A 57 1.18 -7.76 0.78
CA PRO A 57 1.21 -8.36 2.09
C PRO A 57 2.66 -8.62 2.52
N LYS A 58 3.00 -8.24 3.75
CA LYS A 58 4.26 -8.60 4.41
C LYS A 58 4.21 -10.10 4.67
N ILE A 59 4.91 -10.86 3.85
CA ILE A 59 5.12 -12.28 4.08
C ILE A 59 6.26 -12.40 5.09
N ALA A 60 5.92 -12.55 6.38
CA ALA A 60 6.85 -13.07 7.36
C ALA A 60 7.01 -14.57 7.06
N GLY A 61 7.94 -14.90 6.17
CA GLY A 61 8.41 -16.28 6.05
C GLY A 61 9.05 -16.66 7.39
N GLY A 62 8.56 -17.74 8.00
CA GLY A 62 9.17 -18.35 9.19
C GLY A 62 10.57 -18.87 8.92
#